data_AF-A0A2N5A4I2-F1
#
_entry.id   AF-A0A2N5A4I2-F1
#
_cell.length_a   1.000
_cell.length_b   1.000
_cell.length_c   1.000
_cell.angle_alpha   90.00
_cell.angle_beta   90.00
_cell.angle_gamma   90.00
#
_symmetry.space_group_name_H-M   'P 1'
#
loop_
_entity.id
_entity.type
_entity.pdbx_description
1 polymer ?
#
loop_
_entity_poly.entity_id
_entity_poly.type
_entity_poly.pdbx_seq_one_letter_code
_entity_poly.pdbx_strand_id
1 'polypeptide(L)'
;PRLQMQQHLQTLARQAQHAPLVDRLSALQNILSDTPGIRLRTLSWDAAGNRLQLDIAAVSSRALEQFTQRAQPRFRVRPGDMTTKPDGIEGQLTLEENNG
;
A
#
# COMPACT_ATOMS: atom_id res chain seq x y z
N PRO A 1 -33.66 18.86 -14.42
CA PRO A 1 -33.26 18.66 -12.99
C PRO A 1 -32.58 17.31 -12.66
N ARG A 2 -32.81 16.21 -13.39
CA ARG A 2 -32.16 14.90 -13.11
C ARG A 2 -30.65 14.85 -13.43
N LEU A 3 -30.20 15.58 -14.44
CA LEU A 3 -28.79 15.61 -14.85
C LEU A 3 -27.87 16.20 -13.78
N GLN A 4 -28.33 17.24 -13.06
CA GLN A 4 -27.57 17.82 -11.94
C GLN A 4 -27.40 16.83 -10.79
N MET A 5 -28.44 16.07 -10.45
CA MET A 5 -28.37 15.04 -9.41
C MET A 5 -27.41 13.90 -9.81
N GLN A 6 -27.43 13.47 -11.06
CA GLN A 6 -26.50 12.44 -11.55
C GLN A 6 -25.05 12.90 -11.52
N GLN A 7 -24.76 14.16 -11.87
CA GLN A 7 -23.41 14.71 -11.75
C GLN A 7 -22.99 14.86 -10.29
N HIS A 8 -23.91 15.22 -9.39
CA HIS A 8 -23.62 15.32 -7.96
C HIS A 8 -23.33 13.94 -7.35
N LEU A 9 -24.11 12.91 -7.70
CA LEU A 9 -23.87 11.53 -7.27
C LEU A 9 -22.59 10.95 -7.85
N GLN A 10 -22.26 11.23 -9.12
CA GLN A 10 -20.98 10.83 -9.70
C GLN A 10 -19.80 11.53 -9.04
N THR A 11 -19.98 12.79 -8.62
CA THR A 11 -18.97 13.55 -7.88
C THR A 11 -18.78 13.00 -6.48
N LEU A 12 -19.87 12.68 -5.77
CA LEU A 12 -19.84 12.04 -4.46
C LEU A 12 -19.26 10.62 -4.52
N ALA A 13 -19.60 9.83 -5.55
CA ALA A 13 -18.99 8.53 -5.77
C ALA A 13 -17.47 8.65 -6.00
N ARG A 14 -17.03 9.65 -6.78
CA ARG A 14 -15.60 9.96 -6.97
C ARG A 14 -14.91 10.50 -5.72
N GLN A 15 -15.61 11.26 -4.88
CA GLN A 15 -15.07 11.78 -3.61
C GLN A 15 -15.00 10.68 -2.54
N ALA A 16 -15.99 9.79 -2.48
CA ALA A 16 -15.94 8.57 -1.68
C ALA A 16 -14.80 7.62 -2.12
N GLN A 17 -14.37 7.69 -3.38
CA GLN A 17 -13.21 6.96 -3.92
C GLN A 17 -11.85 7.58 -3.57
N HIS A 18 -11.78 8.82 -3.04
CA HIS A 18 -10.52 9.48 -2.65
C HIS A 18 -10.26 9.51 -1.12
N ALA A 19 -11.28 9.30 -0.29
CA ALA A 19 -11.12 8.91 1.12
C ALA A 19 -10.28 7.62 1.40
N PRO A 20 -10.20 6.62 0.49
CA PRO A 20 -9.42 5.39 0.71
C PRO A 20 -7.90 5.59 0.73
N LEU A 21 -7.36 6.58 0.02
CA LEU A 21 -5.89 6.71 -0.08
C LEU A 21 -5.28 7.17 1.24
N VAL A 22 -5.86 8.20 1.88
CA VAL A 22 -5.36 8.72 3.16
C VAL A 22 -5.43 7.65 4.25
N ASP A 23 -6.54 6.92 4.35
CA ASP A 23 -6.69 5.78 5.27
C ASP A 23 -5.60 4.71 5.05
N ARG A 24 -5.33 4.36 3.79
CA ARG A 24 -4.28 3.39 3.45
C ARG A 24 -2.89 3.90 3.77
N LEU A 25 -2.61 5.17 3.54
CA LEU A 25 -1.32 5.77 3.91
C LEU A 25 -1.14 5.79 5.44
N SER A 26 -2.20 6.09 6.19
CA SER A 26 -2.17 5.99 7.66
C SER A 26 -1.94 4.56 8.13
N ALA A 27 -2.62 3.57 7.54
CA ALA A 27 -2.38 2.17 7.86
C ALA A 27 -0.95 1.72 7.52
N LEU A 28 -0.45 2.10 6.34
CA LEU A 28 0.93 1.82 5.93
C LEU A 28 1.94 2.46 6.88
N GLN A 29 1.71 3.71 7.31
CA GLN A 29 2.56 4.39 8.28
C GLN A 29 2.62 3.60 9.59
N ASN A 30 1.49 3.16 10.13
CA ASN A 30 1.45 2.34 11.35
C ASN A 30 2.21 1.01 11.18
N ILE A 31 2.05 0.34 10.04
CA ILE A 31 2.79 -0.90 9.73
C ILE A 31 4.30 -0.63 9.72
N LEU A 32 4.76 0.43 9.04
CA LEU A 32 6.16 0.79 8.97
C LEU A 32 6.75 1.13 10.35
N SER A 33 5.97 1.80 11.21
CA SER A 33 6.35 2.09 12.59
C SER A 33 6.51 0.83 13.44
N ASP A 34 5.68 -0.19 13.22
CA ASP A 34 5.73 -1.47 13.93
C ASP A 34 6.79 -2.45 13.39
N THR A 35 7.36 -2.19 12.21
CA THR A 35 8.32 -3.10 11.57
C THR A 35 9.69 -2.45 11.40
N PRO A 36 10.47 -2.33 12.49
CA PRO A 36 11.83 -1.81 12.42
C PRO A 36 12.68 -2.71 11.51
N GLY A 37 13.44 -2.09 10.62
CA GLY A 37 14.24 -2.81 9.62
C GLY A 37 13.66 -2.80 8.20
N ILE A 38 12.51 -2.16 7.99
CA ILE A 38 12.04 -1.76 6.65
C ILE A 38 12.33 -0.28 6.41
N ARG A 39 12.95 0.01 5.26
CA ARG A 39 13.11 1.36 4.74
C ARG A 39 12.29 1.51 3.47
N LEU A 40 11.31 2.39 3.49
CA LEU A 40 10.58 2.80 2.30
C LEU A 40 11.46 3.75 1.46
N ARG A 41 11.70 3.40 0.19
CA ARG A 41 12.51 4.21 -0.74
C ARG A 41 11.63 5.04 -1.65
N THR A 42 10.63 4.41 -2.26
CA THR A 42 9.62 5.10 -3.06
C THR A 42 8.24 4.55 -2.74
N LEU A 43 7.23 5.42 -2.89
CA LEU A 43 5.83 5.08 -2.76
C LEU A 43 5.07 5.68 -3.93
N SER A 44 4.30 4.84 -4.59
CA SER A 44 3.47 5.16 -5.75
C SER A 44 2.05 4.69 -5.49
N TRP A 45 1.07 5.44 -5.98
CA TRP A 45 -0.34 5.06 -5.96
C TRP A 45 -0.85 4.85 -7.39
N ASP A 46 -1.37 3.66 -7.66
CA ASP A 46 -2.11 3.38 -8.88
C ASP A 46 -3.61 3.45 -8.59
N ALA A 47 -4.23 4.57 -8.97
CA ALA A 47 -5.65 4.82 -8.77
C ALA A 47 -6.53 3.87 -9.59
N ALA A 48 -6.08 3.43 -10.77
CA ALA A 48 -6.84 2.53 -11.63
C ALA A 48 -6.83 1.10 -11.07
N GLY A 49 -5.66 0.66 -10.59
CA GLY A 49 -5.47 -0.64 -9.94
C GLY A 49 -5.83 -0.66 -8.45
N ASN A 50 -6.17 0.50 -7.87
CA ASN A 50 -6.48 0.66 -6.45
C ASN A 50 -5.40 0.05 -5.52
N ARG A 51 -4.11 0.26 -5.85
CA ARG A 51 -2.96 -0.41 -5.20
C ARG A 51 -1.81 0.56 -4.90
N LEU A 52 -1.12 0.30 -3.79
CA LEU A 52 0.13 0.99 -3.46
C LEU A 52 1.30 0.17 -3.99
N GLN A 53 2.24 0.84 -4.65
CA GLN A 53 3.51 0.26 -5.07
C GLN A 53 4.63 0.85 -4.22
N LEU A 54 5.42 -0.02 -3.60
CA LEU A 54 6.50 0.34 -2.71
C LEU A 54 7.82 -0.18 -3.28
N ASP A 55 8.84 0.66 -3.34
CA ASP A 55 10.23 0.20 -3.38
C ASP A 55 10.76 0.21 -1.95
N ILE A 56 11.26 -0.93 -1.50
CA ILE A 56 11.73 -1.10 -0.12
C ILE A 56 13.18 -1.60 -0.07
N ALA A 57 13.82 -1.31 1.05
CA ALA A 57 15.00 -2.02 1.51
C ALA A 57 14.71 -2.60 2.90
N ALA A 58 14.83 -3.92 3.04
CA ALA A 58 14.71 -4.63 4.31
C ALA A 58 16.09 -5.07 4.78
N VAL A 59 16.41 -4.89 6.06
CA VAL A 59 17.72 -5.30 6.61
C VAL A 59 17.90 -6.82 6.68
N SER A 60 16.81 -7.60 6.53
CA SER A 60 16.83 -9.06 6.50
C SER A 60 15.52 -9.63 5.94
N SER A 61 15.54 -10.91 5.56
CA SER A 61 14.32 -11.67 5.21
C SER A 61 13.30 -11.65 6.35
N ARG A 62 13.76 -11.76 7.60
CA ARG A 62 12.89 -11.73 8.78
C ARG A 62 12.16 -10.40 8.93
N ALA A 63 12.83 -9.27 8.67
CA ALA A 63 12.19 -7.96 8.70
C ALA A 63 11.12 -7.83 7.59
N LEU A 64 11.42 -8.34 6.38
CA LEU A 64 10.46 -8.37 5.27
C LEU A 64 9.23 -9.24 5.59
N GLU A 65 9.44 -10.40 6.20
CA GLU A 65 8.35 -11.28 6.63
C GLU A 65 7.49 -10.63 7.71
N GLN A 66 8.10 -9.97 8.70
CA GLN A 66 7.37 -9.23 9.73
C GLN A 66 6.49 -8.13 9.14
N PHE A 67 7.03 -7.35 8.18
CA PHE A 67 6.27 -6.35 7.45
C PHE A 67 5.09 -6.97 6.71
N THR A 68 5.34 -8.05 5.97
CA THR A 68 4.32 -8.76 5.20
C THR A 68 3.21 -9.28 6.11
N GLN A 69 3.55 -9.84 7.26
CA GLN A 69 2.57 -10.34 8.25
C GLN A 69 1.76 -9.20 8.88
N ARG A 70 2.42 -8.10 9.25
CA ARG A 70 1.75 -6.94 9.86
C ARG A 70 0.80 -6.24 8.89
N ALA A 71 1.12 -6.27 7.59
CA ALA A 71 0.28 -5.71 6.53
C ALA A 71 -0.93 -6.59 6.18
N GLN A 72 -0.86 -7.91 6.35
CA GLN A 72 -1.87 -8.88 5.91
C GLN A 72 -3.33 -8.69 6.40
N PRO A 73 -3.65 -8.15 7.59
CA PRO A 73 -5.05 -7.88 7.92
C PRO A 73 -5.65 -6.72 7.11
N ARG A 74 -4.83 -5.75 6.65
CA ARG A 74 -5.29 -4.56 5.93
C ARG A 74 -5.05 -4.63 4.43
N PHE A 75 -3.97 -5.30 4.03
CA PHE A 75 -3.47 -5.36 2.66
C PHE A 75 -3.15 -6.78 2.26
N ARG A 76 -3.49 -7.14 1.02
CA ARG A 76 -2.87 -8.27 0.35
C ARG A 76 -1.52 -7.82 -0.17
N VAL A 77 -0.45 -8.39 0.38
CA VAL A 77 0.92 -8.07 -0.02
C VAL A 77 1.36 -8.98 -1.16
N ARG A 78 1.86 -8.39 -2.24
CA ARG A 78 2.42 -9.13 -3.38
C ARG A 78 3.85 -8.69 -3.64
N PRO A 79 4.85 -9.57 -3.43
CA PRO A 79 6.21 -9.29 -3.83
C PRO A 79 6.33 -9.28 -5.36
N GLY A 80 7.03 -8.28 -5.88
CA GLY A 80 7.54 -8.24 -7.25
C GLY A 80 8.98 -8.73 -7.29
N ASP A 81 9.81 -8.10 -8.14
CA ASP A 81 11.24 -8.38 -8.19
C ASP A 81 11.92 -8.05 -6.86
N MET A 82 12.61 -9.06 -6.31
CA MET A 82 13.38 -8.98 -5.07
C MET A 82 14.82 -9.38 -5.34
N THR A 83 15.75 -8.58 -4.83
CA THR A 83 17.19 -8.83 -4.91
C THR A 83 17.76 -8.93 -3.51
N THR A 84 18.40 -10.06 -3.20
CA THR A 84 19.16 -10.21 -1.96
C THR A 84 20.54 -9.57 -2.15
N LYS A 85 20.93 -8.72 -1.21
CA LYS A 85 22.21 -8.04 -1.12
C LYS A 85 22.94 -8.44 0.17
N PRO A 86 24.26 -8.20 0.28
CA PRO A 86 24.99 -8.46 1.53
C PRO A 86 24.36 -7.78 2.75
N ASP A 87 23.81 -6.58 2.55
CA ASP A 87 23.24 -5.73 3.61
C ASP A 87 21.73 -5.91 3.80
N GLY A 88 21.07 -6.84 3.09
CA GLY A 88 19.63 -7.08 3.22
C GLY A 88 18.93 -7.48 1.92
N ILE A 89 17.68 -7.08 1.78
CA ILE A 89 16.84 -7.34 0.60
C ILE A 89 16.33 -6.02 0.08
N GLU A 90 16.37 -5.84 -1.24
CA GLU A 90 15.74 -4.71 -1.91
C GLU A 90 14.73 -5.21 -2.93
N GLY A 91 13.65 -4.48 -3.15
CA GLY A 91 12.71 -4.83 -4.19
C GLY A 91 11.36 -4.18 -4.05
N GLN A 92 10.44 -4.62 -4.90
CA GLN A 92 9.11 -4.03 -5.00
C GLN A 92 8.06 -4.84 -4.25
N LEU A 93 7.19 -4.13 -3.53
CA LEU A 93 5.97 -4.68 -2.94
C LEU A 93 4.75 -3.96 -3.52
N THR A 94 3.74 -4.72 -3.92
CA THR A 94 2.42 -4.19 -4.22
C THR A 94 1.49 -4.50 -3.05
N LEU A 95 0.85 -3.46 -2.50
CA LEU A 95 -0.19 -3.59 -1.48
C LEU A 95 -1.55 -3.32 -2.11
N GLU A 96 -2.35 -4.37 -2.18
CA GLU A 96 -3.74 -4.31 -2.61
C GLU A 96 -4.65 -4.30 -1.38
N GLU A 97 -5.82 -3.69 -1.47
CA GLU A 97 -6.77 -3.71 -0.35
C GLU A 97 -7.25 -5.14 -0.06
N ASN A 98 -7.16 -5.58 1.20
CA ASN A 98 -7.70 -6.86 1.61
C ASN A 98 -9.17 -6.69 2.03
N ASN A 99 -10.07 -6.78 1.04
CA ASN A 99 -11.51 -6.90 1.31
C ASN A 99 -11.77 -8.36 1.67
N GLY A 100 -11.71 -8.67 2.97
CA GLY A 100 -11.96 -10.02 3.51
C GLY A 100 -13.22 -10.69 2.96
#